data_AF-A0A1V4WQA1-F1
#
_entry.id   AF-A0A1V4WQA1-F1
#
_cell.length_a   1.000
_cell.length_b   1.000
_cell.length_c   1.000
_cell.angle_alpha   90.00
_cell.angle_beta   90.00
_cell.angle_gamma   90.00
#
_symmetry.space_group_name_H-M   'P 1'
#
loop_
_entity.id
_entity.type
_entity.pdbx_description
1 polymer ?
#
loop_
_entity_poly.entity_id
_entity_poly.type
_entity_poly.pdbx_seq_one_letter_code
_entity_poly.pdbx_strand_id
1 'polypeptide(L)'
;MRKTIHTRGMKGWFCLAGFLVGLAFVCANCSTTYQAYARGIFDGKAALQRGDYDGARRNFETAYQSERGPVPLTYLAIVEYRMKNMERAEKLIREAEMMEGHGYYGLRALGYKTLILLRRDRNEGLEALGRYVTAYGQSDPLMTINDVEDMRRSGKIDMERLEKLIEEQVSWYEKEVEQFLTTGTGYYDGKGFIGGPFRFEGGIVFH
;
A
#
# COMPACT_ATOMS: atom_id res chain seq x y z
N MET A 1 -28.57 51.58 40.52
CA MET A 1 -27.30 51.19 39.86
C MET A 1 -27.57 50.07 38.88
N ARG A 2 -27.61 50.34 37.56
CA ARG A 2 -27.69 49.30 36.52
C ARG A 2 -26.27 48.93 36.07
N LYS A 3 -25.85 47.68 36.30
CA LYS A 3 -24.61 47.14 35.74
C LYS A 3 -24.83 46.86 34.25
N THR A 4 -24.15 47.61 33.39
CA THR A 4 -24.01 47.34 31.96
C THR A 4 -23.09 46.13 31.79
N ILE A 5 -23.63 45.00 31.35
CA ILE A 5 -22.85 43.82 30.98
C ILE A 5 -22.32 44.03 29.57
N HIS A 6 -20.99 44.17 29.43
CA HIS A 6 -20.31 44.30 28.15
C HIS A 6 -20.39 42.99 27.36
N THR A 7 -21.18 42.98 26.29
CA THR A 7 -21.38 41.86 25.34
C THR A 7 -20.17 41.58 24.41
N ARG A 8 -19.04 42.27 24.60
CA ARG A 8 -17.86 42.19 23.72
C ARG A 8 -17.05 40.89 23.87
N GLY A 9 -17.14 40.21 25.01
CA GLY A 9 -16.40 38.97 25.29
C GLY A 9 -17.07 37.68 24.81
N MET A 10 -18.39 37.67 24.60
CA MET A 10 -19.14 36.46 24.26
C MET A 10 -18.90 35.99 22.82
N LYS A 11 -18.78 36.92 21.85
CA LYS A 11 -18.56 36.57 20.43
C LYS A 11 -17.26 35.81 20.18
N GLY A 12 -16.18 36.15 20.88
CA GLY A 12 -14.89 35.45 20.77
C GLY A 12 -14.96 34.01 21.27
N TRP A 13 -15.69 33.76 22.36
CA TRP A 13 -15.87 32.41 22.92
C TRP A 13 -16.74 31.52 22.04
N PHE A 14 -17.80 32.05 21.42
CA PHE A 14 -18.62 31.28 20.47
C PHE A 14 -17.85 30.94 19.19
N CYS A 15 -17.00 31.84 18.68
CA CYS A 15 -16.12 31.55 17.54
C CYS A 15 -15.03 30.52 17.89
N LEU A 16 -14.43 30.62 19.09
CA LEU A 16 -13.40 29.67 19.55
C LEU A 16 -14.01 28.28 19.82
N ALA A 17 -15.17 28.21 20.46
CA ALA A 17 -15.88 26.96 20.71
C ALA A 17 -16.37 26.30 19.40
N GLY A 18 -16.89 27.09 18.45
CA GLY A 18 -17.27 26.59 17.13
C GLY A 18 -16.06 26.06 16.34
N PHE A 19 -14.91 26.73 16.42
CA PHE A 19 -13.67 26.28 15.82
C PHE A 19 -13.14 24.98 16.46
N LEU A 20 -13.16 24.88 17.80
CA LEU A 20 -12.74 23.67 18.52
C LEU A 20 -13.67 22.48 18.27
N VAL A 21 -14.98 22.69 18.20
CA VAL A 21 -15.94 21.64 17.85
C VAL A 21 -15.78 21.22 16.39
N GLY A 22 -15.58 22.16 15.47
CA GLY A 22 -15.29 21.86 14.07
C GLY A 22 -13.99 21.05 13.90
N LEU A 23 -12.93 21.43 14.61
CA LEU A 23 -11.67 20.71 14.63
C LEU A 23 -11.84 19.29 15.21
N ALA A 24 -12.58 19.15 16.32
CA ALA A 24 -12.86 17.85 16.92
C ALA A 24 -13.66 16.93 15.98
N PHE A 25 -14.62 17.45 15.22
CA PHE A 25 -15.36 16.68 14.20
C PHE A 25 -14.47 16.23 13.04
N VAL A 26 -13.54 17.09 12.57
CA VAL A 26 -12.59 16.73 11.51
C VAL A 26 -11.61 15.66 12.00
N CYS A 27 -11.07 15.81 13.22
CA CYS A 27 -10.16 14.81 13.82
C CYS A 27 -10.86 13.47 14.08
N ALA A 28 -12.12 13.49 14.55
CA ALA A 28 -12.89 12.27 14.80
C ALA A 28 -13.22 11.51 13.49
N ASN A 29 -13.61 12.22 12.43
CA ASN A 29 -13.89 11.58 11.13
C ASN A 29 -12.62 11.01 10.47
N CYS A 30 -11.49 11.70 10.57
CA CYS A 30 -10.21 11.18 10.05
C CYS A 30 -9.79 9.90 10.79
N SER A 31 -10.05 9.83 12.10
CA SER A 31 -9.74 8.64 12.90
C SER A 31 -10.63 7.44 12.55
N THR A 32 -11.92 7.64 12.29
CA THR A 32 -12.84 6.54 11.96
C THR A 32 -12.64 6.00 10.56
N THR A 33 -12.37 6.86 9.56
CA THR A 33 -12.07 6.43 8.19
C THR A 33 -10.77 5.65 8.12
N TYR A 34 -9.71 6.13 8.80
CA TYR A 34 -8.43 5.42 8.85
C TYR A 34 -8.55 4.07 9.57
N GLN A 35 -9.32 3.98 10.66
CA GLN A 35 -9.57 2.70 11.33
C GLN A 35 -10.30 1.70 10.44
N ALA A 36 -11.30 2.14 9.67
CA ALA A 36 -12.03 1.28 8.73
C ALA A 36 -11.11 0.80 7.60
N TYR A 37 -10.27 1.68 7.06
CA TYR A 37 -9.22 1.33 6.09
C TYR A 37 -8.26 0.29 6.66
N ALA A 38 -7.65 0.56 7.81
CA ALA A 38 -6.64 -0.30 8.42
C ALA A 38 -7.19 -1.69 8.73
N ARG A 39 -8.42 -1.76 9.28
CA ARG A 39 -9.11 -3.02 9.53
C ARG A 39 -9.43 -3.76 8.22
N GLY A 40 -9.94 -3.07 7.21
CA GLY A 40 -10.24 -3.67 5.91
C GLY A 40 -8.99 -4.23 5.22
N ILE A 41 -7.85 -3.54 5.28
CA ILE A 41 -6.58 -4.07 4.78
C ILE A 41 -6.14 -5.30 5.59
N PHE A 42 -6.16 -5.24 6.93
CA PHE A 42 -5.73 -6.33 7.79
C PHE A 42 -6.58 -7.60 7.60
N ASP A 43 -7.91 -7.47 7.74
CA ASP A 43 -8.85 -8.58 7.60
C ASP A 43 -8.88 -9.11 6.15
N GLY A 44 -8.68 -8.24 5.17
CA GLY A 44 -8.57 -8.60 3.75
C GLY A 44 -7.34 -9.46 3.47
N LYS A 45 -6.15 -9.07 3.98
CA LYS A 45 -4.92 -9.87 3.86
C LYS A 45 -5.09 -11.23 4.52
N ALA A 46 -5.67 -11.28 5.72
CA ALA A 46 -5.91 -12.52 6.44
C ALA A 46 -6.89 -13.46 5.70
N ALA A 47 -7.96 -12.92 5.11
CA ALA A 47 -8.89 -13.69 4.28
C ALA A 47 -8.22 -14.22 3.01
N LEU A 48 -7.43 -13.38 2.32
CA LEU A 48 -6.67 -13.75 1.13
C LEU A 48 -5.70 -14.91 1.40
N GLN A 49 -4.97 -14.85 2.52
CA GLN A 49 -4.05 -15.93 2.93
C GLN A 49 -4.76 -17.26 3.18
N ARG A 50 -6.01 -17.24 3.66
CA ARG A 50 -6.83 -18.44 3.88
C ARG A 50 -7.54 -18.94 2.61
N GLY A 51 -7.41 -18.23 1.48
CA GLY A 51 -8.14 -18.53 0.25
C GLY A 51 -9.62 -18.12 0.27
N ASP A 52 -10.07 -17.34 1.27
CA ASP A 52 -11.41 -16.76 1.30
C ASP A 52 -11.44 -15.50 0.42
N TYR A 53 -11.53 -15.72 -0.90
CA TYR A 53 -11.45 -14.64 -1.89
C TYR A 53 -12.65 -13.69 -1.82
N ASP A 54 -13.85 -14.17 -1.48
CA ASP A 54 -15.02 -13.32 -1.35
C ASP A 54 -14.96 -12.45 -0.09
N GLY A 55 -14.48 -13.01 1.03
CA GLY A 55 -14.17 -12.25 2.23
C GLY A 55 -13.09 -11.20 1.99
N ALA A 56 -12.01 -11.60 1.32
CA ALA A 56 -10.92 -10.69 0.94
C ALA A 56 -11.42 -9.53 0.08
N ARG A 57 -12.21 -9.81 -0.97
CA ARG A 57 -12.81 -8.79 -1.84
C ARG A 57 -13.61 -7.77 -1.03
N ARG A 58 -14.54 -8.23 -0.18
CA ARG A 58 -15.40 -7.34 0.64
C ARG A 58 -14.58 -6.43 1.55
N ASN A 59 -13.55 -6.97 2.19
CA ASN A 59 -12.69 -6.22 3.09
C ASN A 59 -11.85 -5.16 2.35
N PHE A 60 -11.27 -5.50 1.20
CA PHE A 60 -10.52 -4.54 0.39
C PHE A 60 -11.42 -3.48 -0.28
N GLU A 61 -12.64 -3.84 -0.69
CA GLU A 61 -13.63 -2.87 -1.18
C GLU A 61 -14.02 -1.88 -0.07
N THR A 62 -14.21 -2.36 1.16
CA THR A 62 -14.49 -1.50 2.32
C THR A 62 -13.30 -0.57 2.61
N ALA A 63 -12.06 -1.09 2.53
CA ALA A 63 -10.87 -0.27 2.68
C ALA A 63 -10.80 0.82 1.60
N TYR A 64 -11.04 0.48 0.33
CA TYR A 64 -11.03 1.43 -0.79
C TYR A 64 -12.12 2.50 -0.67
N GLN A 65 -13.31 2.13 -0.18
CA GLN A 65 -14.40 3.07 0.06
C GLN A 65 -14.09 4.03 1.22
N SER A 66 -13.37 3.55 2.24
CA SER A 66 -12.98 4.35 3.41
C SER A 66 -11.83 5.31 3.08
N GLU A 67 -10.84 4.84 2.33
CA GLU A 67 -9.70 5.61 1.87
C GLU A 67 -9.29 5.14 0.47
N ARG A 68 -9.51 6.02 -0.52
CA ARG A 68 -9.14 5.73 -1.91
C ARG A 68 -7.63 5.79 -2.05
N GLY A 69 -7.05 4.66 -2.42
CA GLY A 69 -5.61 4.57 -2.63
C GLY A 69 -5.23 3.37 -3.50
N PRO A 70 -3.96 3.31 -3.94
CA PRO A 70 -3.47 2.24 -4.78
C PRO A 70 -3.41 0.88 -4.06
N VAL A 71 -3.24 0.88 -2.74
CA VAL A 71 -3.03 -0.36 -1.95
C VAL A 71 -4.28 -1.25 -1.97
N PRO A 72 -5.50 -0.78 -1.60
CA PRO A 72 -6.71 -1.59 -1.74
C PRO A 72 -6.95 -2.10 -3.17
N LEU A 73 -6.72 -1.27 -4.19
CA LEU A 73 -6.90 -1.66 -5.60
C LEU A 73 -5.91 -2.75 -6.02
N THR A 74 -4.66 -2.65 -5.58
CA THR A 74 -3.65 -3.70 -5.80
C THR A 74 -4.12 -5.02 -5.21
N TYR A 75 -4.61 -5.03 -3.97
CA TYR A 75 -5.13 -6.24 -3.34
C TYR A 75 -6.41 -6.77 -4.00
N LEU A 76 -7.30 -5.90 -4.47
CA LEU A 76 -8.45 -6.32 -5.28
C LEU A 76 -7.99 -6.97 -6.60
N ALA A 77 -6.98 -6.41 -7.27
CA ALA A 77 -6.41 -7.03 -8.48
C ALA A 77 -5.83 -8.42 -8.19
N ILE A 78 -5.17 -8.61 -7.04
CA ILE A 78 -4.68 -9.91 -6.58
C ILE A 78 -5.83 -10.90 -6.41
N VAL A 79 -6.91 -10.50 -5.74
CA VAL A 79 -8.10 -11.35 -5.55
C VAL A 79 -8.67 -11.78 -6.91
N GLU A 80 -8.88 -10.84 -7.83
CA GLU A 80 -9.41 -11.14 -9.16
C GLU A 80 -8.45 -12.03 -9.98
N TYR A 81 -7.14 -11.83 -9.85
CA TYR A 81 -6.13 -12.68 -10.47
C TYR A 81 -6.23 -14.13 -9.95
N ARG A 82 -6.36 -14.32 -8.64
CA ARG A 82 -6.52 -15.63 -8.00
C ARG A 82 -7.81 -16.33 -8.42
N MET A 83 -8.87 -15.54 -8.62
CA MET A 83 -10.16 -16.02 -9.12
C MET A 83 -10.22 -16.20 -10.65
N LYS A 84 -9.09 -16.00 -11.36
CA LYS A 84 -8.97 -16.11 -12.82
C LYS A 84 -9.79 -15.08 -13.61
N ASN A 85 -10.20 -13.98 -12.98
CA ASN A 85 -10.89 -12.87 -13.61
C ASN A 85 -9.89 -11.84 -14.18
N MET A 86 -9.15 -12.24 -15.22
CA MET A 86 -8.00 -11.46 -15.73
C MET A 86 -8.36 -10.05 -16.19
N GLU A 87 -9.50 -9.84 -16.85
CA GLU A 87 -9.93 -8.52 -17.31
C GLU A 87 -10.11 -7.53 -16.14
N ARG A 88 -10.77 -7.99 -15.07
CA ARG A 88 -10.99 -7.16 -13.87
C ARG A 88 -9.67 -6.94 -13.11
N ALA A 89 -8.83 -7.97 -13.01
CA ALA A 89 -7.50 -7.87 -12.40
C ALA A 89 -6.64 -6.82 -13.12
N GLU A 90 -6.62 -6.84 -14.45
CA GLU A 90 -5.88 -5.86 -15.25
C GLU A 90 -6.43 -4.44 -15.07
N LYS A 91 -7.74 -4.26 -15.10
CA LYS A 91 -8.35 -2.95 -14.89
C LYS A 91 -7.95 -2.37 -13.53
N LEU A 92 -8.07 -3.15 -12.46
CA LEU A 92 -7.76 -2.73 -11.11
C LEU A 92 -6.27 -2.40 -10.92
N ILE A 93 -5.36 -3.20 -11.48
CA ILE A 93 -3.92 -2.96 -11.32
C ILE A 93 -3.45 -1.74 -12.11
N ARG A 94 -4.06 -1.47 -13.28
CA ARG A 94 -3.80 -0.22 -14.04
C ARG A 94 -4.36 0.99 -13.33
N GLU A 95 -5.54 0.88 -12.73
CA GLU A 95 -6.10 1.96 -11.90
C GLU A 95 -5.18 2.26 -10.71
N ALA A 96 -4.70 1.23 -10.01
CA ALA A 96 -3.75 1.39 -8.92
C ALA A 96 -2.47 2.10 -9.37
N GLU A 97 -1.87 1.71 -10.50
CA GLU A 97 -0.63 2.30 -11.02
C GLU A 97 -0.73 3.79 -11.35
N MET A 98 -1.93 4.28 -11.70
CA MET A 98 -2.14 5.70 -11.99
C MET A 98 -2.29 6.56 -10.71
N MET A 99 -2.36 5.94 -9.53
CA MET A 99 -2.52 6.63 -8.26
C MET A 99 -1.18 6.88 -7.58
N GLU A 100 -1.08 7.99 -6.86
CA GLU A 100 0.03 8.23 -5.95
C GLU A 100 -0.16 7.46 -4.62
N GLY A 101 0.92 7.30 -3.85
CA GLY A 101 0.82 6.76 -2.48
C GLY A 101 0.93 5.24 -2.36
N HIS A 102 1.66 4.58 -3.25
CA HIS A 102 1.95 3.13 -3.11
C HIS A 102 2.78 2.81 -1.87
N GLY A 103 3.59 3.75 -1.37
CA GLY A 103 4.54 3.50 -0.28
C GLY A 103 5.44 2.30 -0.60
N TYR A 104 5.70 1.46 0.41
CA TYR A 104 6.47 0.23 0.24
C TYR A 104 5.67 -0.93 -0.42
N TYR A 105 4.39 -0.74 -0.75
CA TYR A 105 3.59 -1.73 -1.48
C TYR A 105 3.77 -1.69 -3.01
N GLY A 106 4.59 -0.77 -3.52
CA GLY A 106 4.82 -0.62 -4.96
C GLY A 106 5.35 -1.89 -5.65
N LEU A 107 6.20 -2.66 -4.96
CA LEU A 107 6.74 -3.92 -5.49
C LEU A 107 5.65 -4.98 -5.69
N ARG A 108 4.67 -5.05 -4.79
CA ARG A 108 3.52 -5.95 -4.94
C ARG A 108 2.68 -5.57 -6.15
N ALA A 109 2.46 -4.28 -6.38
CA ALA A 109 1.73 -3.82 -7.56
C ALA A 109 2.46 -4.20 -8.86
N LEU A 110 3.78 -3.97 -8.93
CA LEU A 110 4.60 -4.34 -10.10
C LEU A 110 4.64 -5.86 -10.32
N GLY A 111 4.80 -6.64 -9.25
CA GLY A 111 4.84 -8.09 -9.32
C GLY A 111 3.54 -8.68 -9.86
N TYR A 112 2.39 -8.28 -9.31
CA TYR A 112 1.10 -8.78 -9.80
C TYR A 112 0.71 -8.24 -11.17
N LYS A 113 1.07 -6.99 -11.52
CA LYS A 113 0.91 -6.48 -12.88
C LYS A 113 1.66 -7.37 -13.89
N THR A 114 2.88 -7.77 -13.55
CA THR A 114 3.69 -8.68 -14.36
C THR A 114 2.98 -10.01 -14.58
N LEU A 115 2.48 -10.63 -13.51
CA LEU A 115 1.76 -11.90 -13.58
C LEU A 115 0.48 -11.82 -14.41
N ILE A 116 -0.27 -10.71 -14.29
CA ILE A 116 -1.49 -10.45 -15.07
C ILE A 116 -1.14 -10.30 -16.55
N LEU A 117 -0.16 -9.46 -16.89
CA LEU A 117 0.20 -9.18 -18.27
C LEU A 117 0.80 -10.41 -18.97
N LEU A 118 1.64 -11.20 -18.30
CA LEU A 118 2.19 -12.44 -18.87
C LEU A 118 1.12 -13.45 -19.28
N ARG A 119 -0.03 -13.48 -18.59
CA ARG A 119 -1.17 -14.34 -18.96
C ARG A 119 -1.96 -13.81 -20.16
N ARG A 120 -1.82 -12.53 -20.48
CA ARG A 120 -2.55 -11.85 -21.56
C ARG A 120 -1.71 -11.70 -22.82
N ASP A 121 -0.57 -11.06 -22.68
CA ASP A 121 0.39 -10.78 -23.74
C ASP A 121 1.81 -11.00 -23.22
N ARG A 122 2.54 -11.87 -23.91
CA ARG A 122 3.88 -12.28 -23.48
C ARG A 122 4.88 -11.12 -23.52
N ASN A 123 4.81 -10.24 -24.52
CA ASN A 123 5.80 -9.19 -24.71
C ASN A 123 5.61 -8.09 -23.66
N GLU A 124 4.37 -7.64 -23.46
CA GLU A 124 4.04 -6.70 -22.39
C GLU A 124 4.33 -7.27 -21.00
N GLY A 125 4.07 -8.57 -20.80
CA GLY A 125 4.40 -9.26 -19.56
C GLY A 125 5.90 -9.31 -19.27
N LEU A 126 6.74 -9.56 -20.30
CA LEU A 126 8.19 -9.54 -20.15
C LEU A 126 8.74 -8.12 -19.91
N GLU A 127 8.14 -7.11 -20.52
CA GLU A 127 8.48 -5.71 -20.23
C GLU A 127 8.15 -5.36 -18.77
N ALA A 128 6.95 -5.71 -18.30
CA ALA A 128 6.54 -5.51 -16.92
C ALA A 128 7.46 -6.26 -15.93
N LEU A 129 7.86 -7.49 -16.28
CA LEU A 129 8.83 -8.27 -15.50
C LEU A 129 10.18 -7.55 -15.38
N GLY A 130 10.64 -6.89 -16.45
CA GLY A 130 11.85 -6.06 -16.40
C GLY A 130 11.74 -4.89 -15.42
N ARG A 131 10.56 -4.23 -15.38
CA ARG A 131 10.30 -3.15 -14.41
C ARG A 131 10.29 -3.67 -12.97
N TYR A 132 9.67 -4.83 -12.74
CA TYR A 132 9.69 -5.49 -11.44
C TYR A 132 11.10 -5.83 -10.98
N VAL A 133 11.91 -6.49 -11.83
CA VAL A 133 13.29 -6.85 -11.49
C VAL A 133 14.12 -5.61 -11.20
N THR A 134 13.98 -4.55 -12.00
CA THR A 134 14.71 -3.29 -11.78
C THR A 134 14.35 -2.68 -10.43
N ALA A 135 13.06 -2.59 -10.10
CA ALA A 135 12.60 -2.01 -8.84
C ALA A 135 13.02 -2.85 -7.63
N TYR A 136 12.85 -4.17 -7.69
CA TYR A 136 13.27 -5.06 -6.60
C TYR A 136 14.79 -5.07 -6.42
N GLY A 137 15.53 -4.99 -7.52
CA GLY A 137 16.99 -4.88 -7.53
C GLY A 137 17.54 -3.68 -6.75
N GLN A 138 16.76 -2.60 -6.63
CA GLN A 138 17.11 -1.40 -5.88
C GLN A 138 16.67 -1.46 -4.40
N SER A 139 16.01 -2.55 -3.99
CA SER A 139 15.32 -2.68 -2.71
C SER A 139 15.95 -3.75 -1.81
N ASP A 140 17.28 -3.87 -1.82
CA ASP A 140 18.05 -4.91 -1.13
C ASP A 140 17.47 -6.33 -1.35
N PRO A 141 17.45 -6.81 -2.61
CA PRO A 141 16.69 -8.00 -2.98
C PRO A 141 17.22 -9.30 -2.37
N LEU A 142 16.32 -10.25 -2.11
CA LEU A 142 16.70 -11.64 -1.88
C LEU A 142 17.41 -12.22 -3.12
N MET A 143 18.30 -13.19 -2.90
CA MET A 143 19.00 -13.89 -3.99
C MET A 143 18.06 -14.56 -5.01
N THR A 144 16.82 -14.86 -4.61
CA THR A 144 15.81 -15.45 -5.50
C THR A 144 15.43 -14.52 -6.66
N ILE A 145 15.83 -13.24 -6.63
CA ILE A 145 15.70 -12.33 -7.79
C ILE A 145 16.46 -12.82 -9.02
N ASN A 146 17.56 -13.56 -8.82
CA ASN A 146 18.36 -14.10 -9.93
C ASN A 146 17.56 -15.09 -10.76
N ASP A 147 16.72 -15.92 -10.12
CA ASP A 147 15.82 -16.85 -10.83
C ASP A 147 14.81 -16.11 -11.70
N VAL A 148 14.29 -14.98 -11.19
CA VAL A 148 13.33 -14.13 -11.90
C VAL A 148 13.98 -13.44 -13.09
N GLU A 149 15.21 -12.94 -12.90
CA GLU A 149 16.01 -12.34 -13.97
C GLU A 149 16.39 -13.37 -15.05
N ASP A 150 16.71 -14.60 -14.67
CA ASP A 150 16.99 -15.69 -15.60
C ASP A 150 15.76 -16.09 -16.42
N MET A 151 14.57 -16.17 -15.79
CA MET A 151 13.31 -16.36 -16.50
C MET A 151 13.05 -15.22 -17.50
N ARG A 152 13.30 -13.96 -17.09
CA ARG A 152 13.13 -12.79 -17.95
C ARG A 152 14.08 -12.84 -19.16
N ARG A 153 15.37 -13.09 -18.94
CA ARG A 153 16.41 -13.12 -19.98
C ARG A 153 16.22 -14.27 -20.97
N SER A 154 15.91 -15.46 -20.46
CA SER A 154 15.67 -16.63 -21.30
C SER A 154 14.32 -16.59 -22.02
N GLY A 155 13.39 -15.76 -21.52
CA GLY A 155 11.99 -15.73 -21.92
C GLY A 155 11.22 -16.99 -21.54
N LYS A 156 11.85 -17.99 -20.90
CA LYS A 156 11.20 -19.24 -20.49
C LYS A 156 10.52 -19.02 -19.15
N ILE A 157 9.27 -18.58 -19.20
CA ILE A 157 8.49 -18.27 -18.01
C ILE A 157 7.76 -19.51 -17.50
N ASP A 158 8.15 -19.96 -16.30
CA ASP A 158 7.34 -20.84 -15.48
C ASP A 158 6.41 -19.98 -14.62
N MET A 159 5.14 -19.89 -15.00
CA MET A 159 4.18 -19.00 -14.34
C MET A 159 3.94 -19.36 -12.87
N GLU A 160 3.93 -20.66 -12.54
CA GLU A 160 3.66 -21.10 -11.16
C GLU A 160 4.85 -20.79 -10.26
N ARG A 161 6.07 -21.05 -10.74
CA ARG A 161 7.29 -20.72 -10.00
C ARG A 161 7.47 -19.21 -9.89
N LEU A 162 7.23 -18.45 -10.97
CA LEU A 162 7.33 -16.99 -10.96
C LEU A 162 6.37 -16.37 -9.93
N GLU A 163 5.14 -16.85 -9.87
CA GLU A 163 4.15 -16.37 -8.89
C GLU A 163 4.61 -16.60 -7.44
N LYS A 164 5.21 -17.76 -7.14
CA LYS A 164 5.78 -18.06 -5.82
C LYS A 164 6.97 -17.16 -5.48
N LEU A 165 7.88 -16.95 -6.44
CA LEU A 165 9.06 -16.09 -6.26
C LEU A 165 8.65 -14.64 -6.00
N ILE A 166 7.70 -14.12 -6.78
CA ILE A 166 7.18 -12.76 -6.58
C ILE A 166 6.55 -12.64 -5.19
N GLU A 167 5.69 -13.58 -4.78
CA GLU A 167 5.03 -13.52 -3.47
C GLU A 167 6.04 -13.58 -2.31
N GLU A 168 7.07 -14.42 -2.41
CA GLU A 168 8.16 -14.49 -1.42
C GLU A 168 8.89 -13.15 -1.32
N GLN A 169 9.35 -12.61 -2.45
CA GLN A 169 10.15 -11.40 -2.53
C GLN A 169 9.41 -10.18 -2.00
N VAL A 170 8.13 -10.01 -2.37
CA VAL A 170 7.31 -8.90 -1.90
C VAL A 170 6.92 -9.06 -0.44
N SER A 171 6.60 -10.28 0.01
CA SER A 171 6.23 -10.51 1.42
C SER A 171 7.40 -10.32 2.36
N TRP A 172 8.60 -10.76 1.96
CA TRP A 172 9.82 -10.50 2.71
C TRP A 172 10.08 -9.00 2.82
N TYR A 173 10.08 -8.28 1.69
CA TYR A 173 10.32 -6.85 1.67
C TYR A 173 9.31 -6.07 2.52
N GLU A 174 8.01 -6.31 2.32
CA GLU A 174 6.96 -5.62 3.07
C GLU A 174 7.08 -5.88 4.58
N LYS A 175 7.38 -7.12 4.99
CA LYS A 175 7.53 -7.48 6.39
C LYS A 175 8.72 -6.78 7.04
N GLU A 176 9.87 -6.72 6.38
CA GLU A 176 11.06 -6.05 6.91
C GLU A 176 10.86 -4.54 7.02
N VAL A 177 10.21 -3.93 6.03
CA VAL A 177 9.86 -2.50 6.08
C VAL A 177 8.84 -2.23 7.18
N GLU A 178 7.79 -3.03 7.31
CA GLU A 178 6.75 -2.88 8.34
C GLU A 178 7.33 -3.02 9.75
N GLN A 179 8.21 -4.01 9.97
CA GLN A 179 8.91 -4.18 11.25
C GLN A 179 9.77 -2.94 11.58
N PHE A 180 10.54 -2.45 10.61
CA PHE A 180 11.38 -1.27 10.81
C PHE A 180 10.55 -0.02 11.13
N LEU A 181 9.49 0.24 10.36
CA LEU A 181 8.61 1.39 10.60
C LEU A 181 7.87 1.30 11.94
N THR A 182 7.55 0.09 12.41
CA THR A 182 6.81 -0.10 13.67
C THR A 182 7.70 -0.07 14.90
N THR A 183 8.90 -0.64 14.82
CA THR A 183 9.75 -0.88 16.00
C THR A 183 11.06 -0.11 15.99
N GLY A 184 11.47 0.45 14.85
CA GLY A 184 12.82 0.98 14.62
C GLY A 184 13.91 -0.09 14.54
N THR A 185 13.54 -1.38 14.56
CA THR A 185 14.47 -2.51 14.53
C THR A 185 14.19 -3.41 13.32
N GLY A 186 15.15 -4.26 12.93
CA GLY A 186 15.00 -5.21 11.82
C GLY A 186 16.07 -5.04 10.76
N TYR A 187 15.85 -5.59 9.56
CA TYR A 187 16.87 -5.59 8.50
C TYR A 187 17.36 -4.20 8.07
N TYR A 188 16.46 -3.20 8.12
CA TYR A 188 16.75 -1.80 7.74
C TYR A 188 17.25 -0.93 8.89
N ASP A 189 17.42 -1.47 10.11
CA ASP A 189 18.02 -0.72 11.21
C ASP A 189 19.48 -0.33 10.88
N GLY A 190 19.80 0.95 11.08
CA GLY A 190 21.10 1.54 10.74
C GLY A 190 21.43 1.60 9.24
N LYS A 191 20.53 1.15 8.36
CA LYS A 191 20.64 1.29 6.91
C LYS A 191 19.78 2.47 6.49
N GLY A 192 20.34 3.47 5.81
CA GLY A 192 19.57 4.63 5.33
C GLY A 192 18.43 4.19 4.42
N PHE A 193 17.23 4.02 4.98
CA PHE A 193 16.07 3.54 4.24
C PHE A 193 15.49 4.67 3.39
N ILE A 194 15.48 4.46 2.06
CA ILE A 194 15.05 5.48 1.08
C ILE A 194 13.51 5.61 1.02
N GLY A 195 12.74 4.76 1.73
CA GLY A 195 11.27 4.71 1.61
C GLY A 195 10.47 5.13 2.84
N GLY A 196 11.11 5.65 3.90
CA GLY A 196 10.42 6.10 5.12
C GLY A 196 10.13 7.60 5.08
N PRO A 197 9.11 8.10 5.82
CA PRO A 197 8.87 9.55 5.93
C PRO A 197 9.99 10.31 6.65
N PHE A 198 11.02 9.61 7.17
CA PHE A 198 12.14 10.20 7.89
C PHE A 198 13.46 9.82 7.23
N ARG A 199 14.06 10.79 6.52
CA ARG A 199 15.50 10.78 6.27
C ARG A 199 16.20 11.19 7.56
N PHE A 200 16.79 10.24 8.27
CA PHE A 200 17.83 10.58 9.24
C PHE A 200 19.17 10.72 8.51
N GLU A 201 19.34 11.84 7.81
CA GLU A 201 20.69 12.37 7.55
C GLU A 201 21.05 13.26 8.73
N GLY A 202 21.97 12.78 9.58
CA GLY A 202 22.70 13.64 10.51
C GLY A 202 21.87 14.52 11.43
N GLY A 203 21.17 13.93 12.41
CA GLY A 203 21.00 14.54 13.73
C GLY A 203 20.39 15.95 13.84
N ILE A 204 19.55 16.42 12.90
CA ILE A 204 18.77 17.65 13.09
C ILE A 204 17.36 17.46 12.52
N VAL A 205 16.36 17.59 13.40
CA VAL A 205 14.93 17.66 13.06
C VAL A 205 14.61 19.10 12.65
N PHE A 206 14.02 19.29 11.47
CA PHE A 206 13.31 20.54 11.15
C PHE A 206 11.80 20.28 11.13
N HIS A 207 11.06 21.19 11.78
CA HIS A 207 9.60 21.24 11.85
C HIS A 207 8.95 21.66 10.53
#